data_AF-A0A833VQ40-F1
#
_entry.id   AF-A0A833VQ40-F1
#
_cell.length_a   1.000
_cell.length_b   1.000
_cell.length_c   1.000
_cell.angle_alpha   90.00
_cell.angle_beta   90.00
_cell.angle_gamma   90.00
#
_symmetry.space_group_name_H-M   'P 1'
#
loop_
_entity.id
_entity.type
_entity.pdbx_description
1 polymer ?
#
loop_
_entity_poly.entity_id
_entity_poly.type
_entity_poly.pdbx_seq_one_letter_code
_entity_poly.pdbx_strand_id
1 'polypeptide(L)' 'MASMEQKSKVLVIGALGYIGKYIAIASVKLGHPTLVLLPSFRSADPIDNEIIGSFKK' A
#
# COMPACT_ATOMS: atom_id res chain seq x y z
N MET A 1 -27.21 15.32 2.77
CA MET A 1 -26.86 13.99 3.33
C MET A 1 -25.60 13.53 2.62
N ALA A 2 -24.47 13.46 3.32
CA ALA A 2 -23.21 13.01 2.71
C ALA A 2 -23.37 11.54 2.29
N SER A 3 -23.33 11.27 0.99
CA SER A 3 -23.09 9.91 0.50
C SER A 3 -21.81 9.43 1.17
N MET A 4 -21.85 8.30 1.88
CA MET A 4 -20.62 7.61 2.29
C MET A 4 -19.79 7.42 1.02
N GLU A 5 -18.75 8.21 0.87
CA GLU A 5 -17.92 8.23 -0.33
C GLU A 5 -17.21 6.88 -0.39
N GLN A 6 -17.72 5.99 -1.24
CA GLN A 6 -17.31 4.60 -1.30
C GLN A 6 -15.90 4.57 -1.90
N LYS A 7 -14.88 4.63 -1.03
CA LYS A 7 -13.49 4.70 -1.48
C LYS A 7 -13.13 3.47 -2.29
N SER A 8 -12.51 3.69 -3.45
CA SER A 8 -12.07 2.62 -4.34
C SER A 8 -11.09 1.69 -3.62
N LYS A 9 -11.25 0.39 -3.81
CA LYS A 9 -10.24 -0.60 -3.41
C LYS A 9 -9.07 -0.53 -4.40
N VAL A 10 -7.86 -0.36 -3.90
CA VAL A 10 -6.66 -0.16 -4.72
C VAL A 10 -5.73 -1.35 -4.54
N LEU A 11 -5.29 -1.96 -5.64
CA LEU A 11 -4.21 -2.94 -5.64
C LEU A 11 -2.96 -2.29 -6.25
N VAL A 12 -1.87 -2.22 -5.48
CA VAL A 12 -0.58 -1.70 -5.95
C VAL A 12 0.37 -2.85 -6.22
N ILE A 13 0.73 -3.02 -7.50
CA ILE A 13 1.78 -3.94 -7.94
C ILE A 13 3.10 -3.19 -7.96
N GLY A 14 4.16 -3.78 -7.40
CA GLY A 14 5.46 -3.14 -7.30
C GLY A 14 5.54 -2.05 -6.22
N ALA A 15 4.74 -2.16 -5.14
CA ALA A 15 4.76 -1.16 -4.06
C ALA A 15 6.10 -1.08 -3.31
N LEU A 16 6.97 -2.08 -3.43
CA LEU A 16 8.32 -2.07 -2.88
C LEU A 16 9.35 -1.35 -3.80
N GLY A 17 8.93 -0.94 -5.00
CA GLY A 17 9.76 -0.15 -5.91
C GLY A 17 9.85 1.32 -5.49
N TYR A 18 10.76 2.05 -6.13
CA TYR A 18 11.05 3.45 -5.80
C TYR A 18 9.80 4.36 -5.81
N ILE A 19 9.00 4.28 -6.86
CA ILE A 19 7.75 5.07 -7.00
C ILE A 19 6.57 4.37 -6.31
N GLY A 20 6.50 3.04 -6.43
CA GLY A 20 5.39 2.24 -5.93
C GLY A 20 5.13 2.44 -4.44
N LYS A 21 6.18 2.64 -3.63
CA LYS A 21 6.03 2.88 -2.19
C LYS A 21 5.24 4.15 -1.89
N TYR A 22 5.50 5.22 -2.63
CA TYR A 22 4.81 6.50 -2.41
C TYR A 22 3.36 6.44 -2.88
N ILE A 23 3.07 5.70 -3.95
CA ILE A 23 1.70 5.45 -4.41
C ILE A 23 0.91 4.69 -3.34
N ALA A 24 1.47 3.63 -2.78
CA ALA A 24 0.83 2.86 -1.71
C ALA A 24 0.58 3.71 -0.46
N ILE A 25 1.57 4.48 -0.01
CA ILE A 25 1.44 5.39 1.14
C ILE A 25 0.35 6.45 0.88
N ALA A 26 0.33 7.06 -0.30
CA ALA A 26 -0.67 8.06 -0.65
C ALA A 26 -2.08 7.47 -0.64
N SER A 27 -2.26 6.27 -1.22
CA SER A 27 -3.53 5.54 -1.23
C SER A 27 -4.07 5.30 0.19
N VAL A 28 -3.21 4.83 1.10
CA VAL A 28 -3.57 4.63 2.52
C VAL A 28 -3.88 5.96 3.23
N LYS A 29 -3.09 7.01 3.00
CA LYS A 29 -3.31 8.34 3.60
C LYS A 29 -4.62 8.97 3.15
N LEU A 30 -4.97 8.79 1.87
CA LEU A 30 -6.26 9.18 1.31
C LEU A 30 -7.40 8.27 1.77
N GLY A 31 -7.12 7.22 2.54
CA GLY A 31 -8.09 6.34 3.19
C GLY A 31 -8.69 5.27 2.27
N HIS A 32 -8.07 5.01 1.12
CA HIS A 32 -8.48 3.90 0.27
C HIS A 32 -8.09 2.57 0.93
N PRO A 33 -8.95 1.54 0.87
CA PRO A 33 -8.53 0.17 1.18
C PRO A 33 -7.45 -0.26 0.17
N THR A 34 -6.20 -0.29 0.60
CA THR A 34 -5.04 -0.57 -0.26
C THR A 34 -4.49 -1.97 0.00
N LEU A 35 -4.38 -2.75 -1.07
CA LEU A 35 -3.71 -4.05 -1.11
C LEU A 35 -2.39 -3.89 -1.85
N VAL A 36 -1.35 -4.57 -1.36
CA VAL A 36 -0.03 -4.61 -2.01
C VAL A 36 0.26 -6.05 -2.40
N LEU A 37 0.69 -6.26 -3.64
CA LEU A 37 1.14 -7.57 -4.10
C LEU A 37 2.64 -7.74 -3.80
N LEU A 38 2.97 -8.77 -3.02
CA LEU A 38 4.34 -9.16 -2.72
C LEU A 38 4.66 -10.56 -3.29
N PRO A 39 5.82 -10.74 -3.92
CA PRO A 39 6.35 -12.08 -4.19
C PRO A 39 6.63 -12.83 -2.88
N SER A 40 6.40 -14.14 -2.88
CA SER A 40 6.55 -15.03 -1.71
C SER A 40 7.95 -15.04 -1.09
N PHE A 41 9.00 -14.66 -1.83
CA PHE A 41 10.36 -14.56 -1.31
C PHE A 41 10.71 -13.19 -0.69
N ARG A 42 9.96 -12.13 -1.01
CA ARG A 42 10.23 -10.75 -0.53
C ARG A 42 9.74 -10.46 0.88
N SER A 43 8.74 -11.21 1.37
CA SER A 43 8.23 -11.05 2.73
C SER A 43 9.27 -11.36 3.83
N ALA A 44 10.41 -11.98 3.47
CA ALA A 44 11.48 -12.32 4.40
C ALA A 44 12.58 -11.25 4.50
N ASP A 45 12.61 -10.25 3.60
CA ASP A 45 13.68 -9.26 3.60
C ASP A 45 13.43 -8.15 4.66
N PRO A 46 14.41 -7.80 5.51
CA PRO A 46 14.26 -6.74 6.52
C PRO A 46 13.90 -5.37 5.91
N ILE A 47 14.43 -5.02 4.74
CA ILE A 47 14.17 -3.75 4.05
C ILE A 47 12.72 -3.73 3.55
N ASP A 48 12.26 -4.85 2.99
CA ASP A 48 10.88 -4.97 2.52
C ASP A 48 9.91 -4.86 3.71
N ASN A 49 10.26 -5.40 4.89
CA ASN A 49 9.46 -5.27 6.12
C ASN A 49 9.36 -3.82 6.63
N GLU A 50 10.45 -3.04 6.56
CA GLU A 50 10.44 -1.61 6.90
C GLU A 50 9.48 -0.83 5.98
N ILE A 51 9.56 -1.10 4.67
CA ILE A 51 8.68 -0.47 3.67
C ILE A 51 7.22 -0.87 3.92
N ILE A 52 6.92 -2.14 4.21
CA ILE A 52 5.56 -2.59 4.55
C ILE A 52 5.08 -1.92 5.85
N GLY A 53 5.96 -1.75 6.84
CA GLY A 53 5.69 -1.02 8.07
C GLY A 53 5.25 0.42 7.80
N SER A 54 5.86 1.09 6.82
CA SER A 54 5.49 2.46 6.42
C SER A 54 4.08 2.59 5.81
N PHE A 55 3.48 1.47 5.38
CA PHE A 55 2.10 1.45 4.87
C PHE A 55 1.07 1.33 6.00
N LYS A 56 1.47 0.92 7.20
CA LYS A 56 0.57 0.83 8.35
C LYS A 56 0.40 2.23 8.94
N LYS A 57 -0.85 2.67 9.01
CA LYS A 57 -1.26 3.88 9.71
C LYS A 57 -1.38 3.61 11.21
#